data_AF-A0A1G6KKK9-F1
#
_entry.id   AF-A0A1G6KKK9-F1
#
_cell.length_a   1.000
_cell.length_b   1.000
_cell.length_c   1.000
_cell.angle_alpha   90.00
_cell.angle_beta   90.00
_cell.angle_gamma   90.00
#
_symmetry.space_group_name_H-M   'P 1'
#
loop_
_entity.id
_entity.type
_entity.pdbx_description
1 polymer ?
#
loop_
_entity_poly.entity_id
_entity_poly.type
_entity_poly.pdbx_seq_one_letter_code
_entity_poly.pdbx_strand_id
1 'polypeptide(L)'
;MGDAISALDQGFTVTSNGANGKAIKAGDTLEIGTADGEKNLTVSKDGNSIKYGLNRNLDLDSVKAGNTTLNNAGVAVDDGTGNVSKLTTAGTTVADSAGNNASYGAKEASLKDSAGNTNTSTATGNTVADSAGNSTATTAAGTNVADKNGNSNSLTATGNTLADKDGNNTVTTASGTNVTDKDGNSNNLTATGNTLKDNAGNNTTSTASGVTVADGSGNSTAVTATGVSVSGGPSLTKTGLDLAGGTLTNLKGGDITAGSTDAVTGGQVAEVQSQLQKQLGSVGDSAVQYAKNSDGTINYASIVAGNGNTTATIENGKVTSGGTTISNLANGVNASDAVNKGQLDTLSTSLSSSLTSVVAGNGQTFNLTDQIVNRNIDSSNENSSFKTYDKMGQTMTDEATLAQTVKKMNMDGIKYSHTNGDTTRVNGLTNDSSAGGVYSTAIGINAIINENARNAVALGVNTSAGTDAANSVVIGNNSSVSGTSSVAIGDGATASGTQSISIGT
;
A
#
# COMPACT_ATOMS: atom_id res chain seq x y z
N MET A 1 92.22 -52.80 139.18
CA MET A 1 90.92 -53.25 138.61
C MET A 1 89.83 -52.16 138.65
N GLY A 2 90.00 -51.02 139.34
CA GLY A 2 88.99 -49.96 139.41
C GLY A 2 88.93 -48.99 138.21
N ASP A 3 90.07 -48.59 137.65
CA ASP A 3 90.08 -47.51 136.63
C ASP A 3 89.46 -47.89 135.28
N ALA A 4 89.50 -49.17 134.89
CA ALA A 4 88.85 -49.64 133.66
C ALA A 4 87.32 -49.67 133.77
N ILE A 5 86.76 -49.75 134.99
CA ILE A 5 85.31 -49.71 135.25
C ILE A 5 84.82 -48.24 135.22
N SER A 6 85.60 -47.30 135.76
CA SER A 6 85.28 -45.87 135.76
C SER A 6 85.24 -45.26 134.35
N ALA A 7 86.09 -45.74 133.43
CA ALA A 7 86.08 -45.31 132.03
C ALA A 7 84.85 -45.83 131.25
N LEU A 8 84.30 -46.98 131.65
CA LEU A 8 83.07 -47.55 131.07
C LEU A 8 81.82 -46.74 131.46
N ASP A 9 81.83 -46.13 132.66
CA ASP A 9 80.71 -45.32 133.18
C ASP A 9 80.65 -43.90 132.59
N GLN A 10 81.74 -43.42 131.98
CA GLN A 10 81.74 -42.17 131.20
C GLN A 10 80.99 -42.32 129.86
N GLY A 11 80.87 -43.56 129.35
CA GLY A 11 80.18 -43.87 128.12
C GLY A 11 80.78 -43.20 126.88
N PHE A 12 80.04 -43.20 125.77
CA PHE A 12 80.34 -42.39 124.60
C PHE A 12 79.09 -41.64 124.14
N THR A 13 79.29 -40.47 123.55
CA THR A 13 78.18 -39.60 123.12
C THR A 13 77.92 -39.79 121.63
N VAL A 14 76.66 -39.97 121.25
CA VAL A 14 76.21 -39.93 119.85
C VAL A 14 75.44 -38.65 119.62
N THR A 15 75.74 -37.94 118.55
CA THR A 15 74.98 -36.76 118.08
C THR A 15 74.49 -37.01 116.66
N SER A 16 73.29 -36.53 116.32
CA SER A 16 72.73 -36.58 114.96
C SER A 16 72.56 -35.16 114.46
N ASN A 17 73.16 -34.84 113.29
CA ASN A 17 73.20 -33.49 112.71
C ASN A 17 73.57 -32.37 113.72
N GLY A 18 74.43 -32.68 114.70
CA GLY A 18 74.91 -31.74 115.71
C GLY A 18 73.98 -31.50 116.91
N ALA A 19 72.85 -32.21 117.04
CA ALA A 19 71.88 -32.04 118.13
C ALA A 19 71.82 -33.24 119.12
N ASN A 20 71.34 -32.97 120.34
CA ASN A 20 70.91 -33.93 121.38
C ASN A 20 71.94 -34.98 121.86
N GLY A 21 73.19 -34.59 122.09
CA GLY A 21 74.20 -35.49 122.67
C GLY A 21 73.90 -35.86 124.14
N LYS A 22 73.59 -37.14 124.40
CA LYS A 22 73.61 -37.74 125.74
C LYS A 22 74.66 -38.86 125.77
N ALA A 23 75.34 -39.02 126.91
CA ALA A 23 76.28 -40.11 127.10
C ALA A 23 75.54 -41.44 127.14
N ILE A 24 75.94 -42.38 126.28
CA ILE A 24 75.45 -43.76 126.23
C ILE A 24 76.40 -44.61 127.06
N LYS A 25 75.89 -45.20 128.13
CA LYS A 25 76.64 -45.96 129.13
C LYS A 25 76.52 -47.46 128.90
N ALA A 26 77.33 -48.24 129.60
CA ALA A 26 77.24 -49.70 129.57
C ALA A 26 75.87 -50.19 130.05
N GLY A 27 75.16 -50.93 129.20
CA GLY A 27 73.78 -51.42 129.44
C GLY A 27 72.69 -50.62 128.72
N ASP A 28 72.99 -49.41 128.23
CA ASP A 28 72.06 -48.62 127.44
C ASP A 28 71.88 -49.22 126.03
N THR A 29 70.68 -49.07 125.46
CA THR A 29 70.41 -49.44 124.07
C THR A 29 70.57 -48.22 123.17
N LEU A 30 71.56 -48.27 122.27
CA LEU A 30 71.64 -47.32 121.16
C LEU A 30 70.79 -47.85 120.00
N GLU A 31 69.65 -47.21 119.76
CA GLU A 31 68.84 -47.47 118.58
C GLU A 31 69.38 -46.69 117.37
N ILE A 32 69.69 -47.42 116.30
CA ILE A 32 70.13 -46.88 115.02
C ILE A 32 69.08 -47.30 114.00
N GLY A 33 68.15 -46.40 113.71
CA GLY A 33 67.01 -46.63 112.82
C GLY A 33 66.81 -45.47 111.85
N THR A 34 65.61 -45.38 111.29
CA THR A 34 65.16 -44.26 110.46
C THR A 34 64.29 -43.30 111.28
N ALA A 35 64.05 -42.08 110.76
CA ALA A 35 63.12 -41.16 111.40
C ALA A 35 61.69 -41.72 111.43
N ASP A 36 60.87 -41.24 112.38
CA ASP A 36 59.48 -41.68 112.52
C ASP A 36 58.69 -41.43 111.22
N GLY A 37 58.07 -42.48 110.69
CA GLY A 37 57.28 -42.42 109.46
C GLY A 37 58.08 -42.38 108.16
N GLU A 38 59.43 -42.42 108.22
CA GLU A 38 60.29 -42.55 107.03
C GLU A 38 60.07 -43.91 106.36
N LYS A 39 59.93 -43.92 105.03
CA LYS A 39 59.62 -45.12 104.23
C LYS A 39 60.62 -45.40 103.12
N ASN A 40 61.57 -44.51 102.86
CA ASN A 40 62.51 -44.63 101.75
C ASN A 40 63.80 -45.35 102.13
N LEU A 41 64.18 -45.30 103.41
CA LEU A 41 65.36 -45.97 103.94
C LEU A 41 64.97 -47.28 104.63
N THR A 42 65.77 -48.32 104.43
CA THR A 42 65.72 -49.56 105.22
C THR A 42 66.99 -49.71 106.03
N VAL A 43 66.84 -50.14 107.27
CA VAL A 43 67.95 -50.51 108.14
C VAL A 43 67.81 -51.97 108.49
N SER A 44 68.89 -52.73 108.31
CA SER A 44 69.00 -54.11 108.78
C SER A 44 70.31 -54.31 109.53
N LYS A 45 70.29 -55.20 110.52
CA LYS A 45 71.47 -55.58 111.29
C LYS A 45 71.89 -56.98 110.90
N ASP A 46 73.18 -57.13 110.61
CA ASP A 46 73.82 -58.41 110.31
C ASP A 46 75.12 -58.50 111.12
N GLY A 47 75.08 -59.28 112.20
CA GLY A 47 76.16 -59.31 113.20
C GLY A 47 76.46 -57.92 113.79
N ASN A 48 77.69 -57.45 113.58
CA ASN A 48 78.17 -56.14 114.03
C ASN A 48 78.03 -55.04 112.95
N SER A 49 77.43 -55.34 111.79
CA SER A 49 77.23 -54.38 110.72
C SER A 49 75.78 -53.90 110.68
N ILE A 50 75.61 -52.59 110.58
CA ILE A 50 74.34 -51.95 110.23
C ILE A 50 74.38 -51.63 108.74
N LYS A 51 73.42 -52.16 107.98
CA LYS A 51 73.32 -51.95 106.54
C LYS A 51 72.17 -51.00 106.25
N TYR A 52 72.50 -49.90 105.60
CA TYR A 52 71.53 -48.98 105.02
C TYR A 52 71.28 -49.35 103.56
N GLY A 53 70.02 -49.34 103.18
CA GLY A 53 69.59 -49.54 101.79
C GLY A 53 68.46 -48.58 101.46
N LEU A 54 68.31 -48.29 100.17
CA LEU A 54 67.10 -47.67 99.65
C LEU A 54 66.05 -48.74 99.41
N ASN A 55 64.80 -48.42 99.71
CA ASN A 55 63.69 -49.21 99.23
C ASN A 55 63.64 -49.18 97.69
N ARG A 56 63.11 -50.26 97.10
CA ARG A 56 62.98 -50.36 95.63
C ARG A 56 62.00 -49.34 95.06
N ASN A 57 60.94 -49.03 95.82
CA ASN A 57 60.00 -47.95 95.53
C ASN A 57 60.25 -46.83 96.53
N LEU A 58 60.41 -45.60 96.03
CA LEU A 58 60.62 -44.41 96.85
C LEU A 58 59.41 -43.49 96.73
N ASP A 59 58.96 -42.96 97.86
CA ASP A 59 57.88 -41.98 98.00
C ASP A 59 58.51 -40.59 98.25
N LEU A 60 58.58 -39.79 97.19
CA LEU A 60 59.31 -38.53 97.16
C LEU A 60 58.45 -37.43 96.54
N ASP A 61 58.55 -36.20 97.06
CA ASP A 61 57.87 -35.04 96.47
C ASP A 61 58.48 -34.64 95.11
N SER A 62 59.81 -34.77 94.97
CA SER A 62 60.51 -34.49 93.72
C SER A 62 61.90 -35.14 93.62
N VAL A 63 62.38 -35.30 92.38
CA VAL A 63 63.75 -35.70 92.05
C VAL A 63 64.34 -34.69 91.06
N LYS A 64 65.52 -34.13 91.37
CA LYS A 64 66.29 -33.26 90.47
C LYS A 64 67.56 -33.98 90.00
N ALA A 65 67.66 -34.28 88.70
CA ALA A 65 68.79 -34.96 88.08
C ALA A 65 69.32 -34.12 86.90
N GLY A 66 70.34 -33.30 87.16
CA GLY A 66 70.81 -32.30 86.20
C GLY A 66 69.69 -31.35 85.78
N ASN A 67 69.47 -31.22 84.47
CA ASN A 67 68.41 -30.39 83.90
C ASN A 67 67.00 -31.00 84.04
N THR A 68 66.88 -32.26 84.48
CA THR A 68 65.60 -32.97 84.59
C THR A 68 64.99 -32.87 85.99
N THR A 69 63.70 -32.55 86.09
CA THR A 69 62.91 -32.56 87.32
C THR A 69 61.73 -33.54 87.17
N LEU A 70 61.56 -34.46 88.12
CA LEU A 70 60.37 -35.32 88.28
C LEU A 70 59.62 -34.89 89.54
N ASN A 71 58.30 -34.64 89.45
CA ASN A 71 57.42 -34.30 90.58
C ASN A 71 55.94 -34.59 90.25
N ASN A 72 55.01 -34.14 91.11
CA ASN A 72 53.56 -34.29 90.88
C ASN A 72 53.02 -33.68 89.58
N ALA A 73 53.72 -32.76 88.94
CA ALA A 73 53.32 -32.21 87.65
C ALA A 73 53.76 -33.07 86.45
N GLY A 74 54.70 -33.99 86.65
CA GLY A 74 55.26 -34.87 85.62
C GLY A 74 56.79 -34.78 85.52
N VAL A 75 57.31 -34.85 84.28
CA VAL A 75 58.75 -34.78 83.98
C VAL A 75 59.06 -33.52 83.18
N ALA A 76 60.03 -32.72 83.60
CA ALA A 76 60.47 -31.53 82.88
C ALA A 76 61.99 -31.53 82.66
N VAL A 77 62.44 -31.12 81.47
CA VAL A 77 63.85 -30.86 81.13
C VAL A 77 63.96 -29.40 80.73
N ASP A 78 64.83 -28.66 81.40
CA ASP A 78 65.08 -27.23 81.16
C ASP A 78 66.60 -27.00 81.11
N ASP A 79 67.10 -26.54 79.96
CA ASP A 79 68.54 -26.30 79.76
C ASP A 79 69.01 -24.94 80.29
N GLY A 80 68.11 -24.13 80.85
CA GLY A 80 68.41 -22.81 81.39
C GLY A 80 68.64 -21.73 80.32
N THR A 81 68.54 -22.07 79.04
CA THR A 81 68.71 -21.17 77.89
C THR A 81 67.41 -20.91 77.13
N GLY A 82 66.28 -21.35 77.70
CA GLY A 82 64.94 -21.15 77.14
C GLY A 82 64.39 -22.37 76.40
N ASN A 83 65.16 -23.46 76.25
CA ASN A 83 64.62 -24.70 75.69
C ASN A 83 64.05 -25.58 76.81
N VAL A 84 62.76 -25.88 76.73
CA VAL A 84 62.02 -26.59 77.78
C VAL A 84 61.16 -27.70 77.19
N SER A 85 61.29 -28.92 77.71
CA SER A 85 60.41 -30.06 77.39
C SER A 85 59.67 -30.51 78.65
N LYS A 86 58.35 -30.72 78.58
CA LYS A 86 57.52 -31.18 79.70
C LYS A 86 56.62 -32.32 79.28
N LEU A 87 56.61 -33.41 80.04
CA LEU A 87 55.67 -34.52 79.93
C LEU A 87 54.72 -34.46 81.13
N THR A 88 53.43 -34.31 80.85
CA THR A 88 52.34 -34.19 81.83
C THR A 88 51.19 -35.14 81.47
N THR A 89 50.15 -35.19 82.30
CA THR A 89 48.91 -35.94 81.98
C THR A 89 48.18 -35.41 80.74
N ALA A 90 48.39 -34.15 80.36
CA ALA A 90 47.84 -33.57 79.14
C ALA A 90 48.61 -33.97 77.86
N GLY A 91 49.82 -34.49 77.99
CA GLY A 91 50.73 -34.81 76.88
C GLY A 91 52.11 -34.19 77.04
N THR A 92 52.81 -34.01 75.92
CA THR A 92 54.17 -33.46 75.86
C THR A 92 54.18 -32.06 75.25
N THR A 93 54.83 -31.09 75.89
CA THR A 93 55.11 -29.77 75.31
C THR A 93 56.60 -29.53 75.17
N VAL A 94 57.04 -28.98 74.04
CA VAL A 94 58.43 -28.61 73.76
C VAL A 94 58.47 -27.17 73.30
N ALA A 95 59.18 -26.32 74.03
CA ALA A 95 59.44 -24.93 73.66
C ALA A 95 60.93 -24.72 73.39
N ASP A 96 61.27 -23.92 72.39
CA ASP A 96 62.63 -23.48 72.14
C ASP A 96 62.84 -22.00 72.53
N SER A 97 64.10 -21.59 72.58
CA SER A 97 64.49 -20.22 72.90
C SER A 97 64.08 -19.19 71.83
N ALA A 98 63.75 -19.65 70.62
CA ALA A 98 63.28 -18.80 69.52
C ALA A 98 61.77 -18.48 69.63
N GLY A 99 61.05 -19.09 70.58
CA GLY A 99 59.62 -18.87 70.80
C GLY A 99 58.72 -19.85 70.04
N ASN A 100 59.28 -20.90 69.45
CA ASN A 100 58.50 -21.97 68.84
C ASN A 100 58.02 -22.95 69.92
N ASN A 101 56.81 -23.49 69.75
CA ASN A 101 56.20 -24.43 70.68
C ASN A 101 55.54 -25.60 69.94
N ALA A 102 55.87 -26.82 70.34
CA ALA A 102 55.21 -28.05 69.93
C ALA A 102 54.42 -28.63 71.11
N SER A 103 53.21 -29.13 70.84
CA SER A 103 52.38 -29.83 71.82
C SER A 103 51.87 -31.13 71.20
N TYR A 104 51.92 -32.22 71.97
CA TYR A 104 51.49 -33.55 71.56
C TYR A 104 50.51 -34.10 72.61
N GLY A 105 49.22 -33.95 72.35
CA GLY A 105 48.15 -34.43 73.23
C GLY A 105 47.25 -35.46 72.54
N ALA A 106 46.38 -36.11 73.31
CA ALA A 106 45.46 -37.11 72.78
C ALA A 106 44.42 -36.55 71.78
N LYS A 107 44.06 -35.26 71.93
CA LYS A 107 43.09 -34.58 71.06
C LYS A 107 43.72 -34.09 69.76
N GLU A 108 44.94 -33.55 69.86
CA GLU A 108 45.62 -32.86 68.78
C GLU A 108 47.13 -32.82 69.00
N ALA A 109 47.87 -32.75 67.91
CA ALA A 109 49.28 -32.33 67.90
C ALA A 109 49.36 -30.94 67.25
N SER A 110 50.06 -30.00 67.87
CA SER A 110 50.15 -28.62 67.39
C SER A 110 51.60 -28.13 67.36
N LEU A 111 51.98 -27.45 66.28
CA LEU A 111 53.20 -26.65 66.18
C LEU A 111 52.82 -25.18 66.09
N LYS A 112 53.53 -24.31 66.80
CA LYS A 112 53.41 -22.86 66.71
C LYS A 112 54.81 -22.26 66.55
N ASP A 113 54.99 -21.41 65.55
CA ASP A 113 56.23 -20.65 65.40
C ASP A 113 56.17 -19.30 66.10
N SER A 114 57.32 -18.62 66.16
CA SER A 114 57.43 -17.28 66.77
C SER A 114 56.67 -16.18 66.00
N ALA A 115 56.39 -16.39 64.71
CA ALA A 115 55.58 -15.50 63.90
C ALA A 115 54.06 -15.66 64.15
N GLY A 116 53.66 -16.65 64.96
CA GLY A 116 52.27 -16.93 65.31
C GLY A 116 51.57 -17.88 64.34
N ASN A 117 52.29 -18.46 63.37
CA ASN A 117 51.75 -19.48 62.49
C ASN A 117 51.57 -20.79 63.27
N THR A 118 50.51 -21.53 62.95
CA THR A 118 50.16 -22.79 63.62
C THR A 118 49.96 -23.91 62.62
N ASN A 119 50.29 -25.13 63.01
CA ASN A 119 49.93 -26.35 62.32
C ASN A 119 49.34 -27.33 63.34
N THR A 120 48.04 -27.62 63.22
CA THR A 120 47.30 -28.49 64.13
C THR A 120 46.84 -29.74 63.38
N SER A 121 47.32 -30.90 63.81
CA SER A 121 46.91 -32.20 63.30
C SER A 121 45.96 -32.88 64.29
N THR A 122 44.84 -33.38 63.76
CA THR A 122 43.81 -34.15 64.48
C THR A 122 43.50 -35.43 63.72
N ALA A 123 42.72 -36.34 64.30
CA ALA A 123 42.25 -37.53 63.59
C ALA A 123 41.41 -37.20 62.34
N THR A 124 40.75 -36.03 62.31
CA THR A 124 39.88 -35.60 61.21
C THR A 124 40.62 -34.90 60.07
N GLY A 125 41.85 -34.43 60.31
CA GLY A 125 42.62 -33.70 59.31
C GLY A 125 43.69 -32.79 59.91
N ASN A 126 44.28 -31.98 59.04
CA ASN A 126 45.37 -31.05 59.35
C ASN A 126 44.99 -29.62 58.99
N THR A 127 45.20 -28.68 59.92
CA THR A 127 44.92 -27.25 59.72
C THR A 127 46.20 -26.45 59.91
N VAL A 128 46.62 -25.74 58.86
CA VAL A 128 47.67 -24.72 58.94
C VAL A 128 46.99 -23.35 59.00
N ALA A 129 47.41 -22.47 59.89
CA ALA A 129 46.95 -21.09 59.94
C ALA A 129 48.12 -20.13 60.11
N ASP A 130 48.13 -19.04 59.36
CA ASP A 130 49.11 -17.97 59.53
C ASP A 130 48.61 -16.89 60.50
N SER A 131 49.51 -16.01 60.92
CA SER A 131 49.15 -14.87 61.79
C SER A 131 48.33 -13.79 61.09
N ALA A 132 48.28 -13.80 59.75
CA ALA A 132 47.42 -12.93 58.96
C ALA A 132 45.95 -13.40 58.96
N GLY A 133 45.65 -14.58 59.50
CA GLY A 133 44.30 -15.13 59.60
C GLY A 133 43.89 -15.97 58.40
N ASN A 134 44.83 -16.34 57.53
CA ASN A 134 44.61 -17.30 56.46
C ASN A 134 44.76 -18.72 57.01
N SER A 135 43.95 -19.65 56.54
CA SER A 135 43.97 -21.04 56.98
C SER A 135 43.81 -22.01 55.81
N THR A 136 44.52 -23.13 55.87
CA THR A 136 44.36 -24.28 54.98
C THR A 136 44.05 -25.51 55.81
N ALA A 137 42.86 -26.06 55.65
CA ALA A 137 42.42 -27.31 56.27
C ALA A 137 42.39 -28.43 55.22
N THR A 138 43.10 -29.51 55.46
CA THR A 138 43.07 -30.72 54.63
C THR A 138 42.43 -31.85 55.41
N THR A 139 41.36 -32.42 54.86
CA THR A 139 40.59 -33.53 55.44
C THR A 139 40.39 -34.62 54.39
N ALA A 140 39.78 -35.74 54.77
CA ALA A 140 39.38 -36.77 53.81
C ALA A 140 38.38 -36.28 52.75
N ALA A 141 37.61 -35.23 53.02
CA ALA A 141 36.66 -34.64 52.07
C ALA A 141 37.34 -33.75 51.02
N GLY A 142 38.58 -33.30 51.28
CA GLY A 142 39.31 -32.39 50.42
C GLY A 142 40.08 -31.32 51.19
N THR A 143 40.49 -30.28 50.48
CA THR A 143 41.28 -29.16 50.99
C THR A 143 40.47 -27.88 50.91
N ASN A 144 40.36 -27.17 52.03
CA ASN A 144 39.71 -25.87 52.12
C ASN A 144 40.72 -24.80 52.53
N VAL A 145 40.94 -23.81 51.68
CA VAL A 145 41.72 -22.61 51.97
C VAL A 145 40.74 -21.49 52.25
N ALA A 146 40.93 -20.76 53.35
CA ALA A 146 40.16 -19.57 53.67
C ALA A 146 41.12 -18.42 54.00
N ASP A 147 40.86 -17.23 53.48
CA ASP A 147 41.57 -16.03 53.89
C ASP A 147 40.82 -15.28 55.00
N LYS A 148 41.48 -14.29 55.61
CA LYS A 148 40.85 -13.44 56.63
C LYS A 148 39.63 -12.66 56.11
N ASN A 149 39.58 -12.39 54.81
CA ASN A 149 38.56 -11.56 54.18
C ASN A 149 37.26 -12.33 53.92
N GLY A 150 37.21 -13.63 54.19
CA GLY A 150 36.05 -14.48 53.94
C GLY A 150 36.03 -15.12 52.56
N ASN A 151 37.11 -15.00 51.79
CA ASN A 151 37.25 -15.73 50.53
C ASN A 151 37.71 -17.16 50.83
N SER A 152 37.24 -18.12 50.04
CA SER A 152 37.58 -19.52 50.19
C SER A 152 37.81 -20.23 48.86
N ASN A 153 38.66 -21.26 48.90
CA ASN A 153 38.86 -22.21 47.83
C ASN A 153 38.73 -23.63 48.39
N SER A 154 37.69 -24.34 47.96
CA SER A 154 37.40 -25.70 48.37
C SER A 154 37.63 -26.67 47.22
N LEU A 155 38.70 -27.45 47.33
CA LEU A 155 39.03 -28.52 46.39
C LEU A 155 38.55 -29.87 46.94
N THR A 156 37.68 -30.54 46.20
CA THR A 156 37.11 -31.84 46.55
C THR A 156 37.31 -32.83 45.40
N ALA A 157 36.94 -34.10 45.61
CA ALA A 157 36.98 -35.10 44.54
C ALA A 157 36.05 -34.77 43.35
N THR A 158 34.99 -33.98 43.57
CA THR A 158 34.00 -33.63 42.54
C THR A 158 34.32 -32.34 41.77
N GLY A 159 35.26 -31.54 42.28
CA GLY A 159 35.62 -30.28 41.66
C GLY A 159 36.19 -29.26 42.63
N ASN A 160 36.32 -28.03 42.14
CA ASN A 160 36.90 -26.91 42.84
C ASN A 160 35.90 -25.76 42.94
N THR A 161 35.66 -25.24 44.15
CA THR A 161 34.76 -24.10 44.39
C THR A 161 35.55 -22.93 44.97
N LEU A 162 35.65 -21.85 44.21
CA LEU A 162 36.07 -20.54 44.72
C LEU A 162 34.83 -19.78 45.18
N ALA A 163 34.84 -19.23 46.38
CA ALA A 163 33.80 -18.33 46.86
C ALA A 163 34.45 -17.06 47.42
N ASP A 164 33.91 -15.90 47.08
CA ASP A 164 34.31 -14.64 47.70
C ASP A 164 33.37 -14.27 48.86
N LYS A 165 33.78 -13.27 49.63
CA LYS A 165 32.95 -12.74 50.74
C LYS A 165 31.62 -12.12 50.30
N ASP A 166 31.50 -11.75 49.03
CA ASP A 166 30.34 -11.05 48.48
C ASP A 166 29.24 -12.03 48.03
N GLY A 167 29.49 -13.34 48.14
CA GLY A 167 28.56 -14.41 47.80
C GLY A 167 28.70 -14.90 46.37
N ASN A 168 29.70 -14.42 45.62
CA ASN A 168 29.98 -14.91 44.27
C ASN A 168 30.77 -16.22 44.38
N ASN A 169 30.46 -17.17 43.49
CA ASN A 169 31.11 -18.46 43.45
C ASN A 169 31.53 -18.84 42.02
N THR A 170 32.67 -19.52 41.90
CA THR A 170 33.14 -20.17 40.68
C THR A 170 33.35 -21.63 40.98
N VAL A 171 32.55 -22.49 40.34
CA VAL A 171 32.58 -23.94 40.50
C VAL A 171 33.12 -24.56 39.22
N THR A 172 34.28 -25.21 39.29
CA THR A 172 34.86 -25.97 38.18
C THR A 172 34.73 -27.46 38.47
N THR A 173 34.04 -28.17 37.57
CA THR A 173 33.86 -29.63 37.63
C THR A 173 34.26 -30.26 36.28
N ALA A 174 34.18 -31.59 36.19
CA ALA A 174 34.34 -32.28 34.91
C ALA A 174 33.31 -31.88 33.84
N SER A 175 32.14 -31.34 34.25
CA SER A 175 31.09 -30.90 33.31
C SER A 175 31.35 -29.51 32.72
N GLY A 176 32.25 -28.73 33.32
CA GLY A 176 32.50 -27.34 32.94
C GLY A 176 32.72 -26.43 34.15
N THR A 177 32.66 -25.12 33.88
CA THR A 177 32.84 -24.06 34.87
C THR A 177 31.57 -23.24 34.97
N ASN A 178 31.00 -23.15 36.18
CA ASN A 178 29.84 -22.31 36.46
C ASN A 178 30.25 -21.18 37.41
N VAL A 179 30.08 -19.94 36.97
CA VAL A 179 30.26 -18.74 37.80
C VAL A 179 28.89 -18.23 38.18
N THR A 180 28.58 -18.08 39.47
CA THR A 180 27.34 -17.48 39.94
C THR A 180 27.65 -16.25 40.79
N ASP A 181 26.96 -15.15 40.55
CA ASP A 181 27.03 -13.99 41.44
C ASP A 181 26.03 -14.10 42.60
N LYS A 182 26.11 -13.17 43.55
CA LYS A 182 25.17 -13.13 44.69
C LYS A 182 23.72 -12.92 44.29
N ASP A 183 23.48 -12.34 43.12
CA ASP A 183 22.16 -11.97 42.62
C ASP A 183 21.48 -13.14 41.89
N GLY A 184 22.17 -14.28 41.74
CA GLY A 184 21.68 -15.49 41.10
C GLY A 184 21.93 -15.52 39.59
N ASN A 185 22.67 -14.55 39.05
CA ASN A 185 23.10 -14.60 37.66
C ASN A 185 24.25 -15.60 37.52
N SER A 186 24.26 -16.34 36.43
CA SER A 186 25.22 -17.41 36.19
C SER A 186 25.83 -17.36 34.79
N ASN A 187 27.08 -17.82 34.68
CA ASN A 187 27.73 -18.11 33.42
C ASN A 187 28.27 -19.53 33.45
N ASN A 188 27.67 -20.42 32.66
CA ASN A 188 28.03 -21.82 32.57
C ASN A 188 28.78 -22.10 31.26
N LEU A 189 30.08 -22.36 31.37
CA LEU A 189 30.96 -22.71 30.27
C LEU A 189 31.18 -24.23 30.23
N THR A 190 30.83 -24.84 29.10
CA THR A 190 30.95 -26.27 28.84
C THR A 190 31.67 -26.51 27.51
N ALA A 191 31.99 -27.77 27.19
CA ALA A 191 32.56 -28.12 25.89
C ALA A 191 31.62 -27.81 24.70
N THR A 192 30.30 -27.76 24.94
CA THR A 192 29.30 -27.53 23.88
C THR A 192 28.98 -26.05 23.66
N GLY A 193 29.40 -25.18 24.58
CA GLY A 193 29.11 -23.75 24.49
C GLY A 193 29.12 -23.04 25.84
N ASN A 194 28.69 -21.79 25.80
CA ASN A 194 28.63 -20.88 26.93
C ASN A 194 27.20 -20.37 27.13
N THR A 195 26.67 -20.46 28.34
CA THR A 195 25.32 -20.01 28.69
C THR A 195 25.37 -18.97 29.80
N LEU A 196 25.05 -17.72 29.48
CA LEU A 196 24.77 -16.69 30.48
C LEU A 196 23.30 -16.78 30.84
N LYS A 197 22.96 -16.74 32.12
CA LYS A 197 21.59 -16.75 32.60
C LYS A 197 21.43 -15.75 33.74
N ASP A 198 20.44 -14.87 33.66
CA ASP A 198 20.11 -13.99 34.76
C ASP A 198 19.13 -14.64 35.74
N ASN A 199 18.92 -14.01 36.90
CA ASN A 199 17.97 -14.49 37.90
C ASN A 199 16.50 -14.44 37.44
N ALA A 200 16.18 -13.66 36.40
CA ALA A 200 14.85 -13.64 35.78
C ALA A 200 14.61 -14.82 34.82
N GLY A 201 15.63 -15.65 34.57
CA GLY A 201 15.56 -16.81 33.70
C GLY A 201 15.88 -16.50 32.23
N ASN A 202 16.18 -15.24 31.89
CA ASN A 202 16.66 -14.89 30.56
C ASN A 202 18.04 -15.52 30.36
N ASN A 203 18.30 -16.04 29.17
CA ASN A 203 19.57 -16.66 28.86
C ASN A 203 20.12 -16.22 27.51
N THR A 204 21.45 -16.22 27.40
CA THR A 204 22.18 -16.11 26.14
C THR A 204 23.08 -17.33 26.02
N THR A 205 22.78 -18.16 25.02
CA THR A 205 23.49 -19.40 24.75
C THR A 205 24.30 -19.25 23.47
N SER A 206 25.62 -19.37 23.56
CA SER A 206 26.55 -19.36 22.43
C SER A 206 27.11 -20.76 22.21
N THR A 207 26.90 -21.31 21.02
CA THR A 207 27.36 -22.65 20.60
C THR A 207 27.97 -22.59 19.20
N ALA A 208 28.51 -23.71 18.72
CA ALA A 208 28.95 -23.83 17.33
C ALA A 208 27.80 -23.60 16.30
N SER A 209 26.54 -23.80 16.69
CA SER A 209 25.38 -23.56 15.83
C SER A 209 24.99 -22.09 15.73
N GLY A 210 25.52 -21.24 16.62
CA GLY A 210 25.23 -19.81 16.67
C GLY A 210 24.92 -19.32 18.08
N VAL A 211 24.33 -18.13 18.15
CA VAL A 211 23.95 -17.45 19.39
C VAL A 211 22.43 -17.38 19.48
N THR A 212 21.88 -17.80 20.61
CA THR A 212 20.46 -17.64 20.93
C THR A 212 20.32 -16.83 22.19
N VAL A 213 19.52 -15.77 22.14
CA VAL A 213 19.09 -14.99 23.29
C VAL A 213 17.64 -15.33 23.53
N ALA A 214 17.29 -15.82 24.72
CA ALA A 214 15.94 -16.16 25.10
C ALA A 214 15.54 -15.44 26.39
N ASP A 215 14.29 -15.00 26.47
CA ASP A 215 13.71 -14.55 27.73
C ASP A 215 13.20 -15.74 28.57
N GLY A 216 12.89 -15.49 29.84
CA GLY A 216 12.31 -16.50 30.73
C GLY A 216 10.92 -17.02 30.30
N SER A 217 10.27 -16.36 29.33
CA SER A 217 8.96 -16.75 28.77
C SER A 217 9.07 -17.64 27.53
N GLY A 218 10.29 -17.93 27.08
CA GLY A 218 10.54 -18.78 25.90
C GLY A 218 10.55 -18.02 24.56
N ASN A 219 10.43 -16.70 24.55
CA ASN A 219 10.67 -15.91 23.35
C ASN A 219 12.17 -15.85 23.09
N SER A 220 12.60 -16.07 21.85
CA SER A 220 14.01 -16.14 21.52
C SER A 220 14.36 -15.43 20.23
N THR A 221 15.54 -14.82 20.19
CA THR A 221 16.22 -14.40 18.96
C THR A 221 17.43 -15.29 18.73
N ALA A 222 17.50 -15.94 17.57
CA ALA A 222 18.63 -16.78 17.19
C ALA A 222 19.36 -16.18 15.98
N VAL A 223 20.68 -16.07 16.11
CA VAL A 223 21.62 -15.74 15.04
C VAL A 223 22.43 -16.99 14.73
N THR A 224 22.15 -17.61 13.58
CA THR A 224 22.74 -18.89 13.18
C THR A 224 23.28 -18.82 11.76
N ALA A 225 23.90 -19.90 11.27
CA ALA A 225 24.32 -20.01 9.88
C ALA A 225 23.16 -19.91 8.85
N THR A 226 21.92 -20.03 9.31
CA THR A 226 20.71 -19.92 8.46
C THR A 226 20.17 -18.48 8.39
N GLY A 227 20.61 -17.59 9.27
CA GLY A 227 20.17 -16.20 9.34
C GLY A 227 19.83 -15.74 10.76
N VAL A 228 19.00 -14.70 10.84
CA VAL A 228 18.46 -14.13 12.07
C VAL A 228 16.98 -14.47 12.17
N SER A 229 16.54 -14.99 13.30
CA SER A 229 15.12 -15.34 13.51
C SER A 229 14.67 -14.91 14.89
N VAL A 230 13.48 -14.32 14.97
CA VAL A 230 12.78 -14.02 16.23
C VAL A 230 11.59 -14.97 16.35
N SER A 231 11.47 -15.68 17.47
CA SER A 231 10.36 -16.62 17.72
C SER A 231 9.02 -15.89 17.64
N GLY A 232 8.13 -16.36 16.77
CA GLY A 232 6.82 -15.74 16.51
C GLY A 232 6.89 -14.34 15.87
N GLY A 233 8.07 -13.87 15.48
CA GLY A 233 8.31 -12.54 14.93
C GLY A 233 9.06 -12.57 13.59
N PRO A 234 9.60 -11.43 13.15
CA PRO A 234 10.32 -11.34 11.89
C PRO A 234 11.55 -12.26 11.82
N SER A 235 11.85 -12.73 10.61
CA SER A 235 13.07 -13.49 10.33
C SER A 235 13.70 -13.04 9.00
N LEU A 236 15.03 -13.07 8.97
CA LEU A 236 15.84 -12.84 7.78
C LEU A 236 16.75 -14.05 7.57
N THR A 237 16.43 -14.86 6.58
CA THR A 237 17.15 -16.11 6.29
C THR A 237 17.61 -16.16 4.84
N LYS A 238 18.22 -17.27 4.43
CA LYS A 238 18.59 -17.51 3.03
C LYS A 238 17.39 -17.51 2.07
N THR A 239 16.16 -17.67 2.55
CA THR A 239 14.95 -17.62 1.72
C THR A 239 14.35 -16.22 1.60
N GLY A 240 14.88 -15.23 2.34
CA GLY A 240 14.41 -13.85 2.31
C GLY A 240 13.97 -13.32 3.68
N LEU A 241 13.19 -12.23 3.64
CA LEU A 241 12.59 -11.56 4.80
C LEU A 241 11.15 -12.04 4.99
N ASP A 242 10.84 -12.55 6.18
CA ASP A 242 9.48 -12.80 6.65
C ASP A 242 9.19 -11.87 7.83
N LEU A 243 8.04 -11.17 7.78
CA LEU A 243 7.62 -10.23 8.82
C LEU A 243 6.60 -10.83 9.79
N ALA A 244 6.30 -12.13 9.67
CA ALA A 244 5.31 -12.83 10.49
C ALA A 244 3.94 -12.14 10.51
N GLY A 245 3.50 -11.67 9.33
CA GLY A 245 2.24 -10.92 9.16
C GLY A 245 2.31 -9.43 9.53
N GLY A 246 3.47 -8.94 9.98
CA GLY A 246 3.71 -7.53 10.24
C GLY A 246 3.87 -6.67 8.97
N THR A 247 3.72 -5.37 9.13
CA THR A 247 3.95 -4.38 8.06
C THR A 247 5.42 -3.94 7.99
N LEU A 248 5.97 -3.82 6.79
CA LEU A 248 7.24 -3.13 6.57
C LEU A 248 6.98 -1.62 6.47
N THR A 249 7.53 -0.83 7.39
CA THR A 249 7.33 0.64 7.44
C THR A 249 8.66 1.36 7.35
N ASN A 250 8.63 2.70 7.31
CA ASN A 250 9.83 3.55 7.20
C ASN A 250 10.72 3.24 5.96
N LEU A 251 10.11 2.71 4.90
CA LEU A 251 10.77 2.60 3.61
C LEU A 251 10.89 3.99 2.98
N LYS A 252 12.07 4.29 2.46
CA LYS A 252 12.22 5.34 1.44
C LYS A 252 11.38 4.93 0.22
N GLY A 253 10.83 5.91 -0.50
CA GLY A 253 10.21 5.65 -1.82
C GLY A 253 11.19 4.93 -2.75
N GLY A 254 10.79 3.78 -3.28
CA GLY A 254 11.61 3.00 -4.20
C GLY A 254 11.64 3.59 -5.60
N ASP A 255 12.70 3.38 -6.37
CA ASP A 255 12.77 3.91 -7.73
C ASP A 255 11.75 3.20 -8.64
N ILE A 256 10.86 3.97 -9.29
CA ILE A 256 9.89 3.43 -10.25
C ILE A 256 10.47 3.56 -11.66
N THR A 257 11.41 2.67 -11.96
CA THR A 257 12.08 2.58 -13.26
C THR A 257 12.15 1.12 -13.73
N ALA A 258 12.35 0.90 -15.04
CA ALA A 258 12.41 -0.44 -15.60
C ALA A 258 13.58 -1.25 -15.00
N GLY A 259 13.28 -2.42 -14.44
CA GLY A 259 14.27 -3.30 -13.81
C GLY A 259 14.59 -2.97 -12.34
N SER A 260 13.94 -1.98 -11.74
CA SER A 260 14.07 -1.70 -10.29
C SER A 260 13.64 -2.90 -9.46
N THR A 261 14.38 -3.14 -8.37
CA THR A 261 14.07 -4.18 -7.37
C THR A 261 13.72 -3.57 -6.02
N ASP A 262 13.55 -2.24 -5.97
CA ASP A 262 13.21 -1.52 -4.76
C ASP A 262 11.77 -1.83 -4.35
N ALA A 263 11.56 -1.97 -3.05
CA ALA A 263 10.21 -2.00 -2.50
C ALA A 263 9.55 -0.63 -2.66
N VAL A 264 8.35 -0.61 -3.21
CA VAL A 264 7.54 0.62 -3.35
C VAL A 264 6.72 0.87 -2.08
N THR A 265 6.49 2.14 -1.78
CA THR A 265 5.70 2.55 -0.60
C THR A 265 4.23 2.77 -0.96
N GLY A 266 3.35 2.74 0.05
CA GLY A 266 1.94 3.06 -0.13
C GLY A 266 1.69 4.44 -0.74
N GLY A 267 2.53 5.44 -0.42
CA GLY A 267 2.42 6.79 -1.00
C GLY A 267 2.64 6.82 -2.51
N GLN A 268 3.52 5.97 -3.03
CA GLN A 268 3.79 5.88 -4.46
C GLN A 268 2.64 5.20 -5.22
N VAL A 269 2.09 4.13 -4.64
CA VAL A 269 0.92 3.45 -5.21
C VAL A 269 -0.30 4.38 -5.20
N ALA A 270 -0.48 5.16 -4.12
CA ALA A 270 -1.55 6.16 -4.03
C ALA A 270 -1.43 7.26 -5.11
N GLU A 271 -0.21 7.71 -5.43
CA GLU A 271 0.01 8.67 -6.52
C GLU A 271 -0.36 8.07 -7.88
N VAL A 272 0.04 6.84 -8.17
CA VAL A 272 -0.38 6.13 -9.40
C VAL A 272 -1.90 5.99 -9.45
N GLN A 273 -2.54 5.62 -8.34
CA GLN A 273 -4.01 5.51 -8.24
C GLN A 273 -4.71 6.85 -8.50
N SER A 274 -4.14 7.96 -8.03
CA SER A 274 -4.65 9.32 -8.25
C SER A 274 -4.55 9.72 -9.72
N GLN A 275 -3.40 9.47 -10.36
CA GLN A 275 -3.21 9.73 -11.79
C GLN A 275 -4.16 8.90 -12.65
N LEU A 276 -4.35 7.63 -12.32
CA LEU A 276 -5.29 6.75 -13.03
C LEU A 276 -6.73 7.25 -12.89
N GLN A 277 -7.18 7.64 -11.69
CA GLN A 277 -8.51 8.21 -11.49
C GLN A 277 -8.73 9.48 -12.31
N LYS A 278 -7.73 10.37 -12.39
CA LYS A 278 -7.80 11.57 -13.24
C LYS A 278 -7.95 11.21 -14.72
N GLN A 279 -7.16 10.26 -15.21
CA GLN A 279 -7.26 9.79 -16.60
C GLN A 279 -8.65 9.20 -16.90
N LEU A 280 -9.19 8.37 -16.00
CA LEU A 280 -10.56 7.83 -16.15
C LEU A 280 -11.61 8.93 -16.15
N GLY A 281 -11.48 9.92 -15.26
CA GLY A 281 -12.34 11.10 -15.23
C GLY A 281 -12.31 11.87 -16.56
N SER A 282 -11.12 12.15 -17.09
CA SER A 282 -10.97 12.85 -18.37
C SER A 282 -11.56 12.10 -19.56
N VAL A 283 -11.47 10.76 -19.57
CA VAL A 283 -12.15 9.93 -20.57
C VAL A 283 -13.67 10.04 -20.43
N GLY A 284 -14.19 9.98 -19.19
CA GLY A 284 -15.61 10.21 -18.90
C GLY A 284 -16.09 11.57 -19.39
N ASP A 285 -15.29 12.62 -19.21
CA ASP A 285 -15.64 13.98 -19.61
C ASP A 285 -15.65 14.19 -21.13
N SER A 286 -14.78 13.48 -21.85
CA SER A 286 -14.58 13.63 -23.29
C SER A 286 -15.42 12.66 -24.14
N ALA A 287 -15.96 11.59 -23.53
CA ALA A 287 -16.74 10.59 -24.24
C ALA A 287 -18.21 11.05 -24.47
N VAL A 288 -18.79 10.63 -25.59
CA VAL A 288 -20.25 10.68 -25.77
C VAL A 288 -20.85 9.58 -24.90
N GLN A 289 -21.79 9.94 -24.03
CA GLN A 289 -22.37 9.02 -23.06
C GLN A 289 -23.86 8.80 -23.33
N TYR A 290 -24.36 7.64 -22.92
CA TYR A 290 -25.79 7.43 -22.76
C TYR A 290 -26.34 8.33 -21.65
N ALA A 291 -27.59 8.77 -21.78
CA ALA A 291 -28.28 9.48 -20.72
C ALA A 291 -28.41 8.58 -19.47
N LYS A 292 -28.68 9.19 -18.32
CA LYS A 292 -29.07 8.45 -17.11
C LYS A 292 -30.58 8.55 -16.89
N ASN A 293 -31.17 7.48 -16.39
CA ASN A 293 -32.53 7.51 -15.82
C ASN A 293 -32.52 8.32 -14.51
N SER A 294 -33.71 8.69 -14.02
CA SER A 294 -33.85 9.45 -12.77
C SER A 294 -33.34 8.69 -11.53
N ASP A 295 -33.24 7.37 -11.59
CA ASP A 295 -32.67 6.51 -10.55
C ASP A 295 -31.13 6.39 -10.62
N GLY A 296 -30.49 7.03 -11.61
CA GLY A 296 -29.05 7.02 -11.83
C GLY A 296 -28.53 5.86 -12.69
N THR A 297 -29.39 4.93 -13.13
CA THR A 297 -29.01 3.85 -14.05
C THR A 297 -28.79 4.37 -15.48
N ILE A 298 -28.07 3.61 -16.31
CA ILE A 298 -27.79 3.98 -17.70
C ILE A 298 -29.04 3.78 -18.57
N ASN A 299 -29.42 4.80 -19.34
CA ASN A 299 -30.50 4.75 -20.32
C ASN A 299 -29.95 4.53 -21.74
N TYR A 300 -29.92 3.28 -22.18
CA TYR A 300 -29.43 2.91 -23.52
C TYR A 300 -30.32 3.39 -24.68
N ALA A 301 -31.53 3.90 -24.40
CA ALA A 301 -32.41 4.46 -25.43
C ALA A 301 -32.14 5.94 -25.74
N SER A 302 -31.20 6.59 -25.02
CA SER A 302 -30.93 8.01 -25.19
C SER A 302 -29.44 8.31 -25.07
N ILE A 303 -28.94 9.18 -25.96
CA ILE A 303 -27.56 9.65 -25.98
C ILE A 303 -27.55 11.15 -25.65
N VAL A 304 -26.61 11.58 -24.80
CA VAL A 304 -26.38 13.00 -24.51
C VAL A 304 -25.09 13.43 -25.19
N ALA A 305 -25.21 14.07 -26.35
CA ALA A 305 -24.07 14.68 -27.03
C ALA A 305 -23.59 15.93 -26.26
N GLY A 306 -22.28 16.21 -26.27
CA GLY A 306 -21.68 17.34 -25.54
C GLY A 306 -21.64 17.15 -24.02
N ASN A 307 -21.89 15.93 -23.53
CA ASN A 307 -21.85 15.55 -22.12
C ASN A 307 -22.73 16.43 -21.19
N GLY A 308 -23.84 16.96 -21.74
CA GLY A 308 -24.76 17.83 -21.00
C GLY A 308 -24.23 19.24 -20.71
N ASN A 309 -23.03 19.60 -21.20
CA ASN A 309 -22.41 20.91 -20.97
C ASN A 309 -22.85 21.97 -22.00
N THR A 310 -23.56 21.56 -23.05
CA THR A 310 -24.12 22.48 -24.04
C THR A 310 -25.63 22.29 -24.14
N THR A 311 -26.38 23.27 -23.67
CA THR A 311 -27.83 23.33 -23.90
C THR A 311 -28.07 23.92 -25.29
N ALA A 312 -28.80 23.20 -26.14
CA ALA A 312 -29.29 23.76 -27.39
C ALA A 312 -30.36 24.82 -27.12
N THR A 313 -30.16 26.03 -27.63
CA THR A 313 -31.17 27.08 -27.67
C THR A 313 -32.05 26.86 -28.89
N ILE A 314 -33.36 26.73 -28.68
CA ILE A 314 -34.33 26.50 -29.75
C ILE A 314 -35.23 27.73 -29.86
N GLU A 315 -35.21 28.37 -31.03
CA GLU A 315 -36.16 29.44 -31.36
C GLU A 315 -36.98 28.99 -32.57
N ASN A 316 -38.30 29.06 -32.46
CA ASN A 316 -39.24 28.67 -33.51
C ASN A 316 -38.97 27.26 -34.11
N GLY A 317 -38.60 26.30 -33.26
CA GLY A 317 -38.31 24.92 -33.67
C GLY A 317 -36.96 24.72 -34.35
N LYS A 318 -36.10 25.74 -34.42
CA LYS A 318 -34.75 25.67 -34.96
C LYS A 318 -33.72 25.84 -33.84
N VAL A 319 -32.69 25.00 -33.84
CA VAL A 319 -31.52 25.22 -32.97
C VAL A 319 -30.78 26.47 -33.46
N THR A 320 -30.75 27.53 -32.65
CA THR A 320 -30.14 28.82 -33.00
C THR A 320 -28.75 29.02 -32.41
N SER A 321 -28.44 28.36 -31.30
CA SER A 321 -27.12 28.32 -30.68
C SER A 321 -27.03 27.11 -29.74
N GLY A 322 -25.83 26.73 -29.32
CA GLY A 322 -25.62 25.50 -28.53
C GLY A 322 -25.85 24.22 -29.34
N GLY A 323 -25.95 23.09 -28.65
CA GLY A 323 -26.01 21.75 -29.26
C GLY A 323 -24.65 21.18 -29.67
N THR A 324 -24.65 20.00 -30.30
CA THR A 324 -23.44 19.31 -30.77
C THR A 324 -23.62 18.85 -32.21
N THR A 325 -22.74 19.28 -33.10
CA THR A 325 -22.72 18.82 -34.49
C THR A 325 -22.19 17.39 -34.54
N ILE A 326 -22.96 16.48 -35.16
CA ILE A 326 -22.52 15.14 -35.50
C ILE A 326 -22.21 15.13 -37.00
N SER A 327 -20.93 15.11 -37.36
CA SER A 327 -20.46 15.08 -38.75
C SER A 327 -19.99 13.68 -39.14
N ASN A 328 -19.65 13.49 -40.42
CA ASN A 328 -19.29 12.18 -40.98
C ASN A 328 -20.39 11.12 -40.84
N LEU A 329 -21.65 11.57 -40.82
CA LEU A 329 -22.81 10.69 -40.85
C LEU A 329 -23.01 10.19 -42.30
N ALA A 330 -22.87 8.88 -42.49
CA ALA A 330 -23.18 8.22 -43.76
C ALA A 330 -24.63 8.46 -44.18
N ASN A 331 -24.95 8.31 -45.47
CA ASN A 331 -26.34 8.42 -45.94
C ASN A 331 -27.19 7.33 -45.29
N GLY A 332 -28.30 7.70 -44.67
CA GLY A 332 -29.26 6.76 -44.12
C GLY A 332 -29.98 6.00 -45.23
N VAL A 333 -30.14 4.69 -45.05
CA VAL A 333 -30.83 3.80 -46.00
C VAL A 333 -32.08 3.19 -45.36
N ASN A 334 -31.98 2.79 -44.09
CA ASN A 334 -33.11 2.25 -43.33
C ASN A 334 -33.86 3.36 -42.59
N ALA A 335 -35.11 3.07 -42.19
CA ALA A 335 -35.97 4.03 -41.48
C ALA A 335 -35.41 4.48 -40.11
N SER A 336 -34.54 3.68 -39.48
CA SER A 336 -33.89 3.99 -38.20
C SER A 336 -32.55 4.72 -38.35
N ASP A 337 -32.05 4.89 -39.57
CA ASP A 337 -30.78 5.58 -39.80
C ASP A 337 -31.01 7.09 -39.70
N ALA A 338 -30.06 7.80 -39.10
CA ALA A 338 -30.07 9.25 -39.15
C ALA A 338 -29.78 9.73 -40.59
N VAL A 339 -30.49 10.77 -41.03
CA VAL A 339 -30.27 11.40 -42.34
C VAL A 339 -29.26 12.53 -42.23
N ASN A 340 -28.41 12.68 -43.23
CA ASN A 340 -27.48 13.81 -43.30
C ASN A 340 -28.03 14.95 -44.18
N LYS A 341 -27.38 16.11 -44.10
CA LYS A 341 -27.77 17.30 -44.87
C LYS A 341 -27.78 17.05 -46.38
N GLY A 342 -26.86 16.22 -46.91
CA GLY A 342 -26.81 15.93 -48.34
C GLY A 342 -28.07 15.25 -48.87
N GLN A 343 -28.68 14.35 -48.08
CA GLN A 343 -29.96 13.73 -48.42
C GLN A 343 -31.11 14.75 -48.41
N LEU A 344 -31.15 15.64 -47.41
CA LEU A 344 -32.17 16.69 -47.32
C LEU A 344 -32.03 17.73 -48.44
N ASP A 345 -30.79 18.10 -48.78
CA ASP A 345 -30.51 18.99 -49.91
C ASP A 345 -31.01 18.37 -51.22
N THR A 346 -30.76 17.07 -51.43
CA THR A 346 -31.23 16.31 -52.61
C THR A 346 -32.76 16.31 -52.71
N LEU A 347 -33.46 16.11 -51.58
CA LEU A 347 -34.92 16.20 -51.51
C LEU A 347 -35.41 17.61 -51.86
N SER A 348 -34.80 18.65 -51.27
CA SER A 348 -35.13 20.05 -51.51
C SER A 348 -35.01 20.43 -52.99
N THR A 349 -33.92 19.99 -53.65
CA THR A 349 -33.71 20.18 -55.09
C THR A 349 -34.76 19.42 -55.91
N SER A 350 -35.03 18.17 -55.59
CA SER A 350 -36.00 17.33 -56.32
C SER A 350 -37.42 17.90 -56.28
N LEU A 351 -37.84 18.42 -55.12
CA LEU A 351 -39.14 19.06 -54.95
C LEU A 351 -39.25 20.35 -55.80
N SER A 352 -38.21 21.17 -55.79
CA SER A 352 -38.16 22.41 -56.57
C SER A 352 -38.26 22.16 -58.08
N SER A 353 -37.60 21.10 -58.58
CA SER A 353 -37.67 20.70 -60.00
C SER A 353 -39.03 20.13 -60.39
N SER A 354 -39.63 19.29 -59.55
CA SER A 354 -40.92 18.62 -59.86
C SER A 354 -42.10 19.58 -59.98
N LEU A 355 -42.06 20.73 -59.28
CA LEU A 355 -43.14 21.72 -59.33
C LEU A 355 -43.15 22.55 -60.63
N THR A 356 -42.01 22.67 -61.30
CA THR A 356 -41.84 23.64 -62.40
C THR A 356 -41.61 23.01 -63.76
N SER A 357 -41.03 21.81 -63.83
CA SER A 357 -40.70 21.12 -65.08
C SER A 357 -41.58 19.89 -65.28
N VAL A 358 -42.39 19.89 -66.34
CA VAL A 358 -43.29 18.78 -66.70
C VAL A 358 -42.96 18.25 -68.09
N VAL A 359 -43.10 16.95 -68.32
CA VAL A 359 -42.86 16.32 -69.63
C VAL A 359 -44.19 16.20 -70.38
N ALA A 360 -44.28 16.77 -71.58
CA ALA A 360 -45.46 16.63 -72.42
C ALA A 360 -45.50 15.26 -73.13
N GLY A 361 -46.65 14.91 -73.73
CA GLY A 361 -46.84 13.61 -74.42
C GLY A 361 -45.90 13.35 -75.61
N ASN A 362 -45.15 14.36 -76.08
CA ASN A 362 -44.12 14.24 -77.11
C ASN A 362 -42.70 14.01 -76.54
N GLY A 363 -42.56 13.84 -75.21
CA GLY A 363 -41.29 13.59 -74.53
C GLY A 363 -40.46 14.86 -74.23
N GLN A 364 -40.94 16.04 -74.61
CA GLN A 364 -40.25 17.31 -74.32
C GLN A 364 -40.61 17.82 -72.93
N THR A 365 -39.61 18.31 -72.20
CA THR A 365 -39.80 18.95 -70.89
C THR A 365 -40.10 20.44 -71.09
N PHE A 366 -41.20 20.91 -70.50
CA PHE A 366 -41.59 22.31 -70.47
C PHE A 366 -41.58 22.83 -69.05
N ASN A 367 -41.17 24.08 -68.89
CA ASN A 367 -41.46 24.80 -67.67
C ASN A 367 -42.90 25.34 -67.75
N LEU A 368 -43.76 24.97 -66.80
CA LEU A 368 -45.17 25.39 -66.84
C LEU A 368 -45.32 26.92 -66.81
N THR A 369 -44.42 27.61 -66.10
CA THR A 369 -44.45 29.08 -66.04
C THR A 369 -44.07 29.72 -67.37
N ASP A 370 -43.18 29.12 -68.16
CA ASP A 370 -42.79 29.61 -69.49
C ASP A 370 -43.89 29.45 -70.54
N GLN A 371 -44.86 28.55 -70.32
CA GLN A 371 -45.99 28.37 -71.24
C GLN A 371 -47.10 29.41 -71.05
N ILE A 372 -47.17 30.02 -69.87
CA ILE A 372 -48.24 30.97 -69.52
C ILE A 372 -47.74 32.41 -69.48
N VAL A 373 -46.49 32.60 -69.03
CA VAL A 373 -45.84 33.89 -68.90
C VAL A 373 -44.63 33.96 -69.83
N ASN A 374 -44.62 34.99 -70.68
CA ASN A 374 -43.47 35.29 -71.49
C ASN A 374 -42.41 35.99 -70.63
N ARG A 375 -41.39 35.24 -70.21
CA ARG A 375 -40.26 35.79 -69.43
C ARG A 375 -39.23 36.50 -70.30
N ASN A 376 -39.33 36.41 -71.62
CA ASN A 376 -38.41 37.03 -72.56
C ASN A 376 -39.19 37.65 -73.72
N ILE A 377 -39.81 38.80 -73.44
CA ILE A 377 -40.58 39.56 -74.42
C ILE A 377 -39.65 40.10 -75.49
N ASP A 378 -39.78 39.56 -76.70
CA ASP A 378 -38.97 39.94 -77.85
C ASP A 378 -39.81 39.87 -79.13
N SER A 379 -40.28 41.03 -79.58
CA SER A 379 -41.05 41.17 -80.83
C SER A 379 -40.28 40.77 -82.09
N SER A 380 -38.96 40.57 -82.01
CA SER A 380 -38.15 40.06 -83.13
C SER A 380 -38.08 38.53 -83.16
N ASN A 381 -38.46 37.84 -82.08
CA ASN A 381 -38.44 36.38 -82.02
C ASN A 381 -39.57 35.77 -82.86
N GLU A 382 -39.21 35.32 -84.06
CA GLU A 382 -40.12 34.63 -84.99
C GLU A 382 -40.82 33.39 -84.40
N ASN A 383 -40.19 32.75 -83.41
CA ASN A 383 -40.63 31.49 -82.84
C ASN A 383 -41.32 31.65 -81.47
N SER A 384 -41.59 32.88 -81.01
CA SER A 384 -42.32 33.07 -79.76
C SER A 384 -43.74 32.52 -79.87
N SER A 385 -44.14 31.72 -78.88
CA SER A 385 -45.52 31.23 -78.76
C SER A 385 -46.50 32.31 -78.29
N PHE A 386 -45.99 33.48 -77.88
CA PHE A 386 -46.79 34.63 -77.43
C PHE A 386 -46.94 35.71 -78.50
N LYS A 387 -46.48 35.44 -79.72
CA LYS A 387 -46.44 36.38 -80.84
C LYS A 387 -47.84 36.65 -81.42
N THR A 388 -48.12 37.92 -81.67
CA THR A 388 -49.29 38.42 -82.38
C THR A 388 -48.85 39.20 -83.62
N TYR A 389 -49.74 39.28 -84.61
CA TYR A 389 -49.50 39.94 -85.88
C TYR A 389 -50.25 41.26 -85.87
N ASP A 390 -49.54 42.39 -85.96
CA ASP A 390 -50.18 43.69 -85.85
C ASP A 390 -51.08 43.93 -87.07
N LYS A 391 -52.30 44.42 -86.82
CA LYS A 391 -53.31 44.69 -87.87
C LYS A 391 -52.90 45.73 -88.92
N MET A 392 -51.78 46.42 -88.71
CA MET A 392 -51.20 47.41 -89.62
C MET A 392 -49.67 47.39 -89.55
N GLY A 393 -49.00 47.85 -90.61
CA GLY A 393 -47.54 48.06 -90.59
C GLY A 393 -46.69 46.81 -90.84
N GLN A 394 -47.28 45.62 -90.94
CA GLN A 394 -46.58 44.34 -91.13
C GLN A 394 -45.57 44.03 -90.00
N THR A 395 -45.81 44.56 -88.81
CA THR A 395 -45.02 44.32 -87.61
C THR A 395 -45.66 43.26 -86.73
N MET A 396 -44.94 42.87 -85.68
CA MET A 396 -45.31 41.83 -84.75
C MET A 396 -45.17 42.36 -83.34
N THR A 397 -46.05 41.93 -82.45
CA THR A 397 -45.93 42.19 -81.03
C THR A 397 -45.76 40.86 -80.31
N ASP A 398 -44.75 40.76 -79.44
CA ASP A 398 -44.61 39.63 -78.54
C ASP A 398 -45.28 39.96 -77.20
N GLU A 399 -46.33 39.22 -76.85
CA GLU A 399 -47.16 39.56 -75.70
C GLU A 399 -46.61 38.98 -74.40
N ALA A 400 -46.95 39.59 -73.26
CA ALA A 400 -46.39 39.17 -71.97
C ALA A 400 -47.00 37.87 -71.41
N THR A 401 -48.19 37.47 -71.88
CA THR A 401 -48.89 36.26 -71.42
C THR A 401 -49.71 35.63 -72.53
N LEU A 402 -49.98 34.32 -72.41
CA LEU A 402 -50.79 33.59 -73.39
C LEU A 402 -52.19 34.20 -73.52
N ALA A 403 -52.76 34.64 -72.40
CA ALA A 403 -54.08 35.28 -72.36
C ALA A 403 -54.11 36.60 -73.17
N GLN A 404 -53.02 37.39 -73.12
CA GLN A 404 -52.90 38.60 -73.93
C GLN A 404 -52.75 38.25 -75.42
N THR A 405 -51.91 37.28 -75.78
CA THR A 405 -51.74 36.77 -77.16
C THR A 405 -53.07 36.37 -77.77
N VAL A 406 -53.83 35.51 -77.09
CA VAL A 406 -55.13 35.03 -77.59
C VAL A 406 -56.13 36.17 -77.71
N LYS A 407 -56.19 37.09 -76.73
CA LYS A 407 -57.09 38.24 -76.79
C LYS A 407 -56.78 39.15 -77.98
N LYS A 408 -55.50 39.39 -78.24
CA LYS A 408 -55.02 40.18 -79.37
C LYS A 408 -55.32 39.52 -80.71
N MET A 409 -55.08 38.21 -80.85
CA MET A 409 -55.51 37.45 -82.03
C MET A 409 -57.01 37.56 -82.28
N ASN A 410 -57.82 37.55 -81.23
CA ASN A 410 -59.28 37.60 -81.33
C ASN A 410 -59.83 38.99 -81.71
N MET A 411 -59.13 40.08 -81.38
CA MET A 411 -59.60 41.45 -81.61
C MET A 411 -58.91 42.16 -82.76
N ASP A 412 -57.59 42.00 -82.89
CA ASP A 412 -56.77 42.65 -83.92
C ASP A 412 -56.55 41.72 -85.14
N GLY A 413 -56.93 40.45 -85.02
CA GLY A 413 -56.88 39.46 -86.09
C GLY A 413 -55.67 38.53 -86.01
N ILE A 414 -55.62 37.58 -86.94
CA ILE A 414 -54.54 36.61 -87.09
C ILE A 414 -53.76 36.91 -88.36
N LYS A 415 -52.58 36.31 -88.53
CA LYS A 415 -51.78 36.47 -89.74
C LYS A 415 -52.65 36.24 -90.99
N TYR A 416 -52.61 37.20 -91.92
CA TYR A 416 -53.39 37.23 -93.17
C TYR A 416 -54.89 37.55 -93.03
N SER A 417 -55.42 37.73 -91.82
CA SER A 417 -56.83 38.08 -91.58
C SER A 417 -56.92 39.15 -90.51
N HIS A 418 -56.95 40.40 -90.97
CA HIS A 418 -57.09 41.57 -90.12
C HIS A 418 -58.31 42.36 -90.59
N THR A 419 -59.20 42.67 -89.65
CA THR A 419 -60.21 43.71 -89.84
C THR A 419 -59.79 44.88 -88.99
N ASN A 420 -59.38 45.96 -89.63
CA ASN A 420 -59.07 47.19 -88.92
C ASN A 420 -60.25 48.14 -89.04
N GLY A 421 -60.83 48.52 -87.93
CA GLY A 421 -61.53 49.80 -87.93
C GLY A 421 -62.02 50.19 -86.57
N ASP A 422 -63.04 51.03 -86.59
CA ASP A 422 -63.35 51.91 -85.49
C ASP A 422 -64.27 51.24 -84.46
N THR A 423 -64.91 52.04 -83.61
CA THR A 423 -65.85 51.57 -82.59
C THR A 423 -67.32 51.81 -82.97
N THR A 424 -67.61 52.14 -84.23
CA THR A 424 -68.98 52.40 -84.71
C THR A 424 -69.77 51.11 -84.82
N ARG A 425 -71.03 51.15 -84.39
CA ARG A 425 -71.89 49.98 -84.20
C ARG A 425 -73.25 50.27 -84.82
N VAL A 426 -73.78 49.34 -85.60
CA VAL A 426 -75.09 49.54 -86.26
C VAL A 426 -76.17 48.66 -85.64
N ASN A 427 -75.85 47.46 -85.12
CA ASN A 427 -76.89 46.57 -84.58
C ASN A 427 -76.41 45.52 -83.54
N GLY A 428 -75.98 45.95 -82.33
CA GLY A 428 -75.64 45.01 -81.25
C GLY A 428 -74.63 45.54 -80.23
N LEU A 429 -74.13 44.64 -79.35
CA LEU A 429 -73.10 44.94 -78.34
C LEU A 429 -71.68 45.15 -78.91
N THR A 430 -71.43 44.64 -80.11
CA THR A 430 -70.16 44.73 -80.84
C THR A 430 -70.40 45.37 -82.21
N ASN A 431 -69.32 45.69 -82.92
CA ASN A 431 -69.33 46.04 -84.33
C ASN A 431 -68.83 44.87 -85.19
N ASP A 432 -68.98 43.65 -84.67
CA ASP A 432 -68.56 42.43 -85.34
C ASP A 432 -69.36 42.23 -86.62
N SER A 433 -68.80 41.39 -87.49
CA SER A 433 -69.56 40.74 -88.53
C SER A 433 -70.63 39.82 -87.93
N SER A 434 -71.70 39.56 -88.68
CA SER A 434 -72.75 38.63 -88.30
C SER A 434 -73.12 37.76 -89.51
N ALA A 435 -72.68 36.51 -89.48
CA ALA A 435 -72.97 35.52 -90.51
C ALA A 435 -74.27 34.76 -90.18
N GLY A 436 -75.41 35.46 -90.14
CA GLY A 436 -76.69 34.89 -89.71
C GLY A 436 -77.23 33.80 -90.63
N GLY A 437 -76.95 33.90 -91.95
CA GLY A 437 -77.38 32.91 -92.93
C GLY A 437 -76.64 31.57 -92.80
N VAL A 438 -77.34 30.44 -92.94
CA VAL A 438 -76.67 29.13 -92.98
C VAL A 438 -75.69 29.08 -94.17
N TYR A 439 -74.46 28.60 -93.91
CA TYR A 439 -73.33 28.59 -94.87
C TYR A 439 -72.91 29.98 -95.37
N SER A 440 -73.23 31.03 -94.62
CA SER A 440 -72.81 32.38 -94.97
C SER A 440 -71.44 32.71 -94.39
N THR A 441 -70.78 33.69 -94.99
CA THR A 441 -69.50 34.24 -94.50
C THR A 441 -69.62 35.74 -94.42
N ALA A 442 -69.59 36.28 -93.21
CA ALA A 442 -69.54 37.71 -92.95
C ALA A 442 -68.16 38.06 -92.42
N ILE A 443 -67.47 39.00 -93.08
CA ILE A 443 -66.13 39.44 -92.73
C ILE A 443 -66.08 40.97 -92.87
N GLY A 444 -65.59 41.64 -91.84
CA GLY A 444 -65.49 43.09 -91.81
C GLY A 444 -66.43 43.71 -90.78
N ILE A 445 -66.27 45.00 -90.58
CA ILE A 445 -66.96 45.74 -89.51
C ILE A 445 -68.42 45.85 -89.88
N ASN A 446 -69.28 45.33 -89.01
CA ASN A 446 -70.72 45.38 -89.21
C ASN A 446 -71.14 44.81 -90.59
N ALA A 447 -70.40 43.83 -91.10
CA ALA A 447 -70.81 43.01 -92.24
C ALA A 447 -71.92 42.08 -91.75
N ILE A 448 -73.16 42.28 -92.19
CA ILE A 448 -74.34 41.59 -91.66
C ILE A 448 -75.02 40.78 -92.75
N ILE A 449 -75.18 39.49 -92.49
CA ILE A 449 -75.99 38.57 -93.27
C ILE A 449 -77.16 38.15 -92.41
N ASN A 450 -78.39 38.44 -92.85
CA ASN A 450 -79.58 38.05 -92.10
C ASN A 450 -79.81 36.52 -92.14
N GLU A 451 -80.54 35.99 -91.16
CA GLU A 451 -80.72 34.55 -90.89
C GLU A 451 -81.15 33.70 -92.12
N ASN A 452 -81.92 34.29 -93.03
CA ASN A 452 -82.45 33.60 -94.22
C ASN A 452 -81.61 33.80 -95.50
N ALA A 453 -80.57 34.64 -95.46
CA ALA A 453 -79.64 34.87 -96.58
C ALA A 453 -78.58 33.76 -96.65
N ARG A 454 -79.03 32.55 -96.98
CA ARG A 454 -78.18 31.34 -97.04
C ARG A 454 -77.13 31.44 -98.14
N ASN A 455 -75.97 30.83 -97.94
CA ASN A 455 -74.85 30.85 -98.90
C ASN A 455 -74.41 32.27 -99.31
N ALA A 456 -74.75 33.28 -98.51
CA ALA A 456 -74.39 34.66 -98.83
C ALA A 456 -72.96 34.97 -98.36
N VAL A 457 -72.31 35.90 -99.04
CA VAL A 457 -71.01 36.43 -98.63
C VAL A 457 -71.15 37.93 -98.42
N ALA A 458 -70.80 38.40 -97.23
CA ALA A 458 -70.71 39.81 -96.89
C ALA A 458 -69.27 40.13 -96.52
N LEU A 459 -68.61 40.96 -97.32
CA LEU A 459 -67.21 41.30 -97.13
C LEU A 459 -67.01 42.82 -97.19
N GLY A 460 -66.65 43.41 -96.07
CA GLY A 460 -66.37 44.84 -95.95
C GLY A 460 -67.35 45.57 -95.05
N VAL A 461 -67.15 46.88 -94.91
CA VAL A 461 -67.78 47.68 -93.86
C VAL A 461 -69.26 47.90 -94.16
N ASN A 462 -70.13 47.66 -93.17
CA ASN A 462 -71.59 47.87 -93.28
C ASN A 462 -72.22 47.14 -94.48
N THR A 463 -71.61 46.06 -94.94
CA THR A 463 -72.21 45.25 -96.00
C THR A 463 -73.42 44.52 -95.46
N SER A 464 -74.52 44.48 -96.22
CA SER A 464 -75.76 43.87 -95.75
C SER A 464 -76.39 42.92 -96.76
N ALA A 465 -76.62 41.67 -96.36
CA ALA A 465 -77.47 40.74 -97.10
C ALA A 465 -78.83 40.62 -96.39
N GLY A 466 -79.87 41.18 -97.01
CA GLY A 466 -81.27 41.11 -96.56
C GLY A 466 -81.80 39.69 -96.52
N THR A 467 -82.90 39.44 -95.81
CA THR A 467 -83.43 38.08 -95.53
C THR A 467 -83.65 37.21 -96.77
N ASP A 468 -83.96 37.80 -97.92
CA ASP A 468 -84.26 37.07 -99.15
C ASP A 468 -83.03 36.89 -100.06
N ALA A 469 -81.87 37.36 -99.63
CA ALA A 469 -80.63 37.41 -100.41
C ALA A 469 -79.84 36.09 -100.36
N ALA A 470 -80.50 34.95 -100.55
CA ALA A 470 -79.81 33.67 -100.62
C ALA A 470 -78.94 33.58 -101.90
N ASN A 471 -77.77 32.94 -101.78
CA ASN A 471 -76.75 32.84 -102.84
C ASN A 471 -76.23 34.19 -103.35
N SER A 472 -76.24 35.22 -102.49
CA SER A 472 -75.88 36.58 -102.87
C SER A 472 -74.50 36.98 -102.35
N VAL A 473 -73.84 37.88 -103.06
CA VAL A 473 -72.49 38.36 -102.71
C VAL A 473 -72.56 39.87 -102.56
N VAL A 474 -72.20 40.37 -101.39
CA VAL A 474 -72.09 41.79 -101.09
C VAL A 474 -70.68 42.12 -100.63
N ILE A 475 -69.99 42.96 -101.39
CA ILE A 475 -68.59 43.30 -101.12
C ILE A 475 -68.40 44.81 -101.22
N GLY A 476 -67.71 45.40 -100.25
CA GLY A 476 -67.32 46.81 -100.27
C GLY A 476 -67.80 47.56 -99.04
N ASN A 477 -68.27 48.79 -99.21
CA ASN A 477 -68.64 49.68 -98.11
C ASN A 477 -70.10 50.10 -98.24
N ASN A 478 -70.91 49.95 -97.18
CA ASN A 478 -72.34 50.26 -97.18
C ASN A 478 -73.15 49.61 -98.32
N SER A 479 -72.62 48.56 -98.94
CA SER A 479 -73.28 47.86 -100.05
C SER A 479 -74.32 46.90 -99.51
N SER A 480 -75.40 46.69 -100.25
CA SER A 480 -76.48 45.79 -99.83
C SER A 480 -77.04 44.94 -100.96
N VAL A 481 -77.40 43.70 -100.62
CA VAL A 481 -78.16 42.80 -101.48
C VAL A 481 -79.45 42.43 -100.77
N SER A 482 -80.59 42.57 -101.43
CA SER A 482 -81.87 42.07 -100.92
C SER A 482 -82.53 41.07 -101.88
N GLY A 483 -82.10 41.02 -103.14
CA GLY A 483 -82.52 39.99 -104.08
C GLY A 483 -81.76 38.68 -103.91
N THR A 484 -82.43 37.57 -104.23
CA THR A 484 -81.82 36.23 -104.31
C THR A 484 -80.88 36.12 -105.51
N SER A 485 -79.73 35.47 -105.33
CA SER A 485 -78.69 35.30 -106.35
C SER A 485 -78.19 36.63 -106.92
N SER A 486 -78.01 37.61 -106.04
CA SER A 486 -77.68 38.99 -106.44
C SER A 486 -76.29 39.37 -105.97
N VAL A 487 -75.64 40.26 -106.72
CA VAL A 487 -74.27 40.67 -106.45
C VAL A 487 -74.21 42.18 -106.34
N ALA A 488 -73.81 42.71 -105.17
CA ALA A 488 -73.55 44.13 -104.97
C ALA A 488 -72.08 44.33 -104.60
N ILE A 489 -71.32 44.98 -105.48
CA ILE A 489 -69.89 45.22 -105.26
C ILE A 489 -69.61 46.71 -105.44
N GLY A 490 -69.06 47.38 -104.42
CA GLY A 490 -68.71 48.80 -104.47
C GLY A 490 -68.96 49.58 -103.18
N ASP A 491 -69.02 50.90 -103.28
CA ASP A 491 -69.48 51.81 -102.23
C ASP A 491 -70.98 52.13 -102.42
N GLY A 492 -71.82 51.76 -101.45
CA GLY A 492 -73.27 51.96 -101.51
C GLY A 492 -74.01 51.17 -102.60
N ALA A 493 -73.36 50.20 -103.24
CA ALA A 493 -73.97 49.39 -104.30
C ALA A 493 -75.17 48.61 -103.74
N THR A 494 -76.32 48.67 -104.43
CA THR A 494 -77.55 48.02 -103.97
C THR A 494 -78.15 47.15 -105.06
N ALA A 495 -78.17 45.84 -104.85
CA ALA A 495 -78.80 44.88 -105.77
C ALA A 495 -80.06 44.27 -105.13
N SER A 496 -81.21 44.89 -105.44
CA SER A 496 -82.51 44.53 -104.85
C SER A 496 -83.37 43.61 -105.71
N GLY A 497 -83.09 43.49 -107.00
CA GLY A 497 -83.77 42.53 -107.88
C GLY A 497 -83.20 41.12 -107.74
N THR A 498 -84.01 40.09 -107.99
CA THR A 498 -83.54 38.70 -108.11
C THR A 498 -82.62 38.56 -109.33
N GLN A 499 -81.49 37.84 -109.21
CA GLN A 499 -80.50 37.66 -110.29
C GLN A 499 -80.01 39.01 -110.87
N SER A 500 -79.84 40.00 -109.99
CA SER A 500 -79.36 41.32 -110.37
C SER A 500 -77.91 41.53 -109.92
N ILE A 501 -77.21 42.35 -110.70
CA ILE A 501 -75.84 42.76 -110.39
C ILE A 501 -75.77 44.29 -110.35
N SER A 502 -75.26 44.81 -109.24
CA SER A 502 -74.93 46.22 -109.05
C SER A 502 -73.44 46.31 -108.76
N ILE A 503 -72.67 46.84 -109.72
CA ILE A 503 -71.25 47.10 -109.54
C ILE A 503 -71.03 48.60 -109.67
N GLY A 504 -70.46 49.20 -108.63
CA GLY A 504 -70.10 50.61 -108.56
C GLY A 504 -68.71 50.79 -107.95
N THR A 505 -68.10 51.94 -108.20
CA THR A 505 -66.84 52.35 -107.55
C THR A 505 -67.12 53.05 -106.24
#